data_AF-A0A1N7GFX7-F1
#
_entry.id   AF-A0A1N7GFX7-F1
#
_cell.length_a   1.000
_cell.length_b   1.000
_cell.length_c   1.000
_cell.angle_alpha   90.00
_cell.angle_beta   90.00
_cell.angle_gamma   90.00
#
_symmetry.space_group_name_H-M   'P 1'
#
loop_
_entity.id
_entity.type
_entity.pdbx_description
1 polymer ?
#
loop_
_entity_poly.entity_id
_entity_poly.type
_entity_poly.pdbx_seq_one_letter_code
_entity_poly.pdbx_strand_id
1 'polypeptide(L)'
;MTKDPGEIIAGDAARPSPFAPQLEAFEAYWKEKRHGALVPRRSDIDPRGIEPLLSHAFVTERIAPGLARLRIAGGHLTDLMGMEVRGMPISAFLEPGARDALAHHLVCLFDQPATLRLTLTSAARPGAPALSGTMIMLPLRSDLGDISRALGCLVTNGTIGRGPRRFEISHAEVTPLEGEGLPDAAPRLVSDSGPEDVPAQHVEPAARSASERPYLRLIKG
;
A
#
# COMPACT_ATOMS: atom_id res chain seq x y z
N MET A 1 27.31 24.32 3.71
CA MET A 1 26.76 24.39 2.33
C MET A 1 25.64 23.38 2.27
N THR A 2 24.42 23.87 2.44
CA THR A 2 23.19 23.10 2.65
C THR A 2 22.77 22.49 1.31
N LYS A 3 22.53 21.17 1.28
CA LYS A 3 22.03 20.48 0.08
C LYS A 3 20.51 20.67 0.03
N ASP A 4 20.03 21.38 -0.99
CA ASP A 4 18.59 21.56 -1.24
C ASP A 4 17.90 20.20 -1.45
N PRO A 5 16.78 19.91 -0.76
CA PRO A 5 15.99 18.71 -0.99
C PRO A 5 14.90 19.03 -2.03
N GLY A 6 15.19 18.79 -3.30
CA GLY A 6 14.20 19.03 -4.36
C GLY A 6 14.67 18.74 -5.78
N GLU A 7 15.71 17.93 -5.97
CA GLU A 7 16.14 17.57 -7.31
C GLU A 7 15.13 16.61 -7.92
N ILE A 8 14.20 17.16 -8.70
CA ILE A 8 13.36 16.43 -9.65
C ILE A 8 14.33 15.82 -10.65
N ILE A 9 14.66 14.54 -10.47
CA ILE A 9 15.43 13.78 -11.43
C ILE A 9 14.53 13.62 -12.65
N ALA A 10 14.76 14.44 -13.68
CA ALA A 10 14.17 14.26 -14.99
C ALA A 10 14.71 12.94 -15.57
N GLY A 11 14.00 11.84 -15.28
CA GLY A 11 14.26 10.54 -15.87
C GLY A 11 13.93 10.58 -17.37
N ASP A 12 14.73 9.84 -18.14
CA ASP A 12 14.48 9.52 -19.56
C ASP A 12 12.99 9.27 -19.78
N ALA A 13 12.39 9.98 -20.74
CA ALA A 13 10.95 10.00 -20.95
C ALA A 13 10.45 8.56 -21.09
N ALA A 14 9.79 8.06 -20.06
CA ALA A 14 9.33 6.68 -20.00
C ALA A 14 8.54 6.38 -21.27
N ARG A 15 8.99 5.39 -22.05
CA ARG A 15 8.29 4.96 -23.26
C ARG A 15 6.80 4.77 -22.92
N PRO A 16 5.87 5.31 -23.71
CA PRO A 16 4.45 5.27 -23.39
C PRO A 16 4.00 3.85 -23.09
N SER A 17 3.36 3.67 -21.92
CA SER A 17 2.78 2.37 -21.54
C SER A 17 1.73 1.97 -22.58
N PRO A 18 1.68 0.71 -23.05
CA PRO A 18 0.61 0.24 -23.92
C PRO A 18 -0.78 0.32 -23.26
N PHE A 19 -0.82 0.54 -21.94
CA PHE A 19 -2.03 0.71 -21.15
C PHE A 19 -2.41 2.18 -20.90
N ALA A 20 -1.74 3.14 -21.54
CA ALA A 20 -2.00 4.57 -21.30
C ALA A 20 -3.49 4.95 -21.42
N PRO A 21 -4.24 4.54 -22.46
CA PRO A 21 -5.66 4.87 -22.56
C PRO A 21 -6.51 4.30 -21.42
N GLN A 22 -6.23 3.08 -20.98
CA GLN A 22 -6.96 2.43 -19.89
C GLN A 22 -6.66 3.09 -18.55
N LEU A 23 -5.40 3.46 -18.31
CA LEU A 23 -4.98 4.16 -17.11
C LEU A 23 -5.55 5.59 -17.06
N GLU A 24 -5.60 6.29 -18.19
CA GLU A 24 -6.29 7.58 -18.31
C GLU A 24 -7.78 7.46 -18.01
N ALA A 25 -8.45 6.43 -18.56
CA ALA A 25 -9.85 6.16 -18.25
C ALA A 25 -10.08 5.84 -16.77
N PHE A 26 -9.16 5.11 -16.13
CA PHE A 26 -9.20 4.81 -14.70
C PHE A 26 -9.12 6.08 -13.83
N GLU A 27 -8.21 7.00 -14.17
CA GLU A 27 -8.11 8.29 -13.50
C GLU A 27 -9.32 9.18 -13.77
N ALA A 28 -9.81 9.21 -15.01
CA ALA A 28 -11.00 9.97 -15.38
C ALA A 28 -12.23 9.50 -14.61
N TYR A 29 -12.41 8.18 -14.48
CA TYR A 29 -13.45 7.59 -13.64
C TYR A 29 -13.34 8.06 -12.18
N TRP A 30 -12.15 8.00 -11.58
CA TRP A 30 -11.96 8.47 -10.21
C TRP A 30 -12.25 9.97 -10.06
N LYS A 31 -11.83 10.79 -11.05
CA LYS A 31 -12.12 12.24 -11.08
C LYS A 31 -13.63 12.50 -11.15
N GLU A 32 -14.37 11.73 -11.94
CA GLU A 32 -15.83 11.81 -12.03
C GLU A 32 -16.49 11.55 -10.65
N LYS A 33 -16.01 10.54 -9.91
CA LYS A 33 -16.57 10.18 -8.60
C LYS A 33 -16.30 11.20 -7.51
N ARG A 34 -15.43 12.20 -7.72
CA ARG A 34 -15.21 13.28 -6.75
C ARG A 34 -16.49 14.04 -6.45
N HIS A 35 -17.41 14.18 -7.40
CA HIS A 35 -18.68 14.91 -7.23
C HIS A 35 -18.49 16.29 -6.56
N GLY A 36 -17.46 17.03 -6.97
CA GLY A 36 -17.10 18.34 -6.41
C GLY A 36 -16.25 18.32 -5.14
N ALA A 37 -16.04 17.17 -4.51
CA ALA A 37 -15.13 17.03 -3.37
C ALA A 37 -13.65 16.96 -3.81
N LEU A 38 -12.72 17.16 -2.85
CA LEU A 38 -11.29 16.94 -3.08
C LEU A 38 -10.99 15.47 -3.45
N VAL A 39 -11.60 14.55 -2.71
CA VAL A 39 -11.38 13.10 -2.80
C VAL A 39 -12.74 12.38 -2.70
N PRO A 40 -13.06 11.42 -3.58
CA PRO A 40 -14.31 10.67 -3.47
C PRO A 40 -14.32 9.77 -2.23
N ARG A 41 -15.50 9.39 -1.76
CA ARG A 41 -15.62 8.33 -0.73
C ARG A 41 -15.39 6.97 -1.37
N ARG A 42 -14.93 6.01 -0.58
CA ARG A 42 -14.86 4.61 -1.03
C ARG A 42 -16.22 4.09 -1.46
N SER A 43 -17.31 4.50 -0.81
CA SER A 43 -18.68 4.15 -1.18
C SER A 43 -19.11 4.61 -2.57
N ASP A 44 -18.48 5.66 -3.11
CA ASP A 44 -18.81 6.24 -4.42
C ASP A 44 -18.25 5.40 -5.59
N ILE A 45 -17.33 4.48 -5.27
CA ILE A 45 -16.65 3.63 -6.25
C ILE A 45 -17.48 2.37 -6.54
N ASP A 46 -18.18 2.40 -7.68
CA ASP A 46 -18.80 1.23 -8.31
C ASP A 46 -17.80 0.47 -9.20
N PRO A 47 -17.44 -0.79 -8.87
CA PRO A 47 -16.48 -1.60 -9.63
C PRO A 47 -16.82 -1.72 -11.13
N ARG A 48 -18.10 -1.64 -11.50
CA ARG A 48 -18.55 -1.76 -12.90
C ARG A 48 -18.00 -0.64 -13.79
N GLY A 49 -17.73 0.53 -13.21
CA GLY A 49 -17.15 1.65 -13.96
C GLY A 49 -15.69 1.47 -14.35
N ILE A 50 -15.00 0.45 -13.82
CA ILE A 50 -13.61 0.10 -14.13
C ILE A 50 -13.48 -1.35 -14.58
N GLU A 51 -14.55 -1.96 -15.08
CA GLU A 51 -14.60 -3.37 -15.49
C GLU A 51 -13.40 -3.82 -16.34
N PRO A 52 -12.94 -3.07 -17.37
CA PRO A 52 -11.79 -3.46 -18.18
C PRO A 52 -10.47 -3.60 -17.42
N LEU A 53 -10.37 -3.00 -16.23
CA LEU A 53 -9.18 -2.99 -15.37
C LEU A 53 -9.38 -3.73 -14.05
N LEU A 54 -10.52 -4.37 -13.79
CA LEU A 54 -10.79 -5.01 -12.49
C LEU A 54 -9.73 -6.05 -12.09
N SER A 55 -9.19 -6.81 -13.05
CA SER A 55 -8.09 -7.75 -12.80
C SER A 55 -6.81 -7.08 -12.27
N HIS A 56 -6.57 -5.83 -12.69
CA HIS A 56 -5.39 -5.03 -12.38
C HIS A 56 -5.62 -4.09 -11.19
N ALA A 57 -6.88 -3.89 -10.82
CA ALA A 57 -7.29 -2.95 -9.79
C ALA A 57 -7.09 -3.54 -8.38
N PHE A 58 -6.90 -2.64 -7.42
CA PHE A 58 -6.78 -2.97 -6.01
C PHE A 58 -7.30 -1.84 -5.15
N VAL A 59 -7.57 -2.14 -3.88
CA VAL A 59 -7.85 -1.13 -2.86
C VAL A 59 -6.89 -1.35 -1.70
N THR A 60 -6.19 -0.28 -1.32
CA THR A 60 -5.38 -0.26 -0.11
C THR A 60 -6.03 0.53 1.00
N GLU A 61 -5.63 0.22 2.23
CA GLU A 61 -5.96 0.97 3.44
C GLU A 61 -4.67 1.31 4.17
N ARG A 62 -4.52 2.58 4.55
CA ARG A 62 -3.44 3.07 5.39
C ARG A 62 -3.55 2.43 6.77
N ILE A 63 -2.45 1.87 7.24
CA ILE A 63 -2.36 1.29 8.59
C ILE A 63 -1.33 1.99 9.48
N ALA A 64 -0.42 2.76 8.88
CA ALA A 64 0.50 3.68 9.56
C ALA A 64 1.00 4.72 8.53
N PRO A 65 1.66 5.82 8.94
CA PRO A 65 2.37 6.67 7.99
C PRO A 65 3.33 5.86 7.11
N GLY A 66 3.25 6.05 5.79
CA GLY A 66 4.08 5.33 4.81
C GLY A 66 3.74 3.83 4.63
N LEU A 67 2.67 3.32 5.24
CA LEU A 67 2.31 1.91 5.17
C LEU A 67 0.83 1.71 4.79
N ALA A 68 0.62 0.99 3.69
CA ALA A 68 -0.71 0.66 3.20
C ALA A 68 -0.86 -0.85 2.95
N ARG A 69 -1.97 -1.41 3.42
CA ARG A 69 -2.34 -2.82 3.32
C ARG A 69 -3.36 -3.03 2.21
N LEU A 70 -3.19 -4.09 1.41
CA LEU A 70 -4.18 -4.51 0.44
C LEU A 70 -5.45 -5.06 1.11
N ARG A 71 -6.60 -4.47 0.79
CA ARG A 71 -7.93 -4.94 1.22
C ARG A 71 -8.66 -5.68 0.10
N ILE A 72 -8.43 -5.26 -1.14
CA ILE A 72 -8.94 -5.87 -2.37
C ILE A 72 -7.78 -5.93 -3.35
N ALA A 73 -7.67 -7.01 -4.11
CA ALA A 73 -6.72 -7.15 -5.19
C ALA A 73 -7.36 -7.97 -6.32
N GLY A 74 -7.21 -7.52 -7.56
CA GLY A 74 -7.60 -8.27 -8.74
C GLY A 74 -6.61 -9.41 -9.04
N GLY A 75 -7.02 -10.33 -9.92
CA GLY A 75 -6.29 -11.55 -10.24
C GLY A 75 -4.85 -11.29 -10.75
N HIS A 76 -4.62 -10.20 -11.48
CA HIS A 76 -3.29 -9.85 -11.96
C HIS A 76 -2.26 -9.70 -10.83
N LEU A 77 -2.67 -9.11 -9.69
CA LEU A 77 -1.78 -8.95 -8.53
C LEU A 77 -1.44 -10.31 -7.89
N THR A 78 -2.43 -11.21 -7.84
CA THR A 78 -2.24 -12.59 -7.39
C THR A 78 -1.29 -13.34 -8.33
N ASP A 79 -1.43 -13.17 -9.65
CA ASP A 79 -0.55 -13.80 -10.65
C ASP A 79 0.90 -13.31 -10.53
N LEU A 80 1.10 -12.01 -10.30
CA LEU A 80 2.42 -11.42 -10.07
C LEU A 80 3.11 -12.04 -8.86
N MET A 81 2.37 -12.27 -7.78
CA MET A 81 2.94 -12.79 -6.53
C MET A 81 2.96 -14.32 -6.46
N GLY A 82 2.12 -15.01 -7.24
CA GLY A 82 1.94 -16.46 -7.20
C GLY A 82 1.21 -16.96 -5.95
N MET A 83 0.54 -16.06 -5.21
CA MET A 83 -0.18 -16.35 -3.98
C MET A 83 -1.24 -15.29 -3.71
N GLU A 84 -2.20 -15.56 -2.81
CA GLU A 84 -3.17 -14.56 -2.35
C GLU A 84 -2.46 -13.38 -1.69
N VAL A 85 -2.83 -12.15 -2.08
CA VAL A 85 -2.13 -10.91 -1.69
C VAL A 85 -2.94 -10.03 -0.74
N ARG A 86 -4.21 -10.34 -0.50
CA ARG A 86 -5.02 -9.61 0.47
C ARG A 86 -4.38 -9.69 1.86
N GLY A 87 -4.31 -8.55 2.54
CA GLY A 87 -3.66 -8.41 3.83
C GLY A 87 -2.16 -8.11 3.75
N MET A 88 -1.52 -8.28 2.59
CA MET A 88 -0.11 -7.92 2.39
C MET A 88 0.06 -6.39 2.26
N PRO A 89 1.23 -5.84 2.65
CA PRO A 89 1.55 -4.45 2.36
C PRO A 89 1.79 -4.27 0.85
N ILE A 90 1.36 -3.13 0.30
CA ILE A 90 1.58 -2.81 -1.14
C ILE A 90 3.07 -2.76 -1.49
N SER A 91 3.94 -2.45 -0.53
CA SER A 91 5.40 -2.50 -0.68
C SER A 91 5.97 -3.90 -0.92
N ALA A 92 5.18 -4.96 -0.75
CA ALA A 92 5.62 -6.33 -1.07
C ALA A 92 5.85 -6.57 -2.56
N PHE A 93 5.21 -5.76 -3.42
CA PHE A 93 5.39 -5.76 -4.88
C PHE A 93 6.67 -5.04 -5.29
N LEU A 94 7.33 -4.33 -4.38
CA LEU A 94 8.57 -3.63 -4.66
C LEU A 94 9.78 -4.38 -4.11
N GLU A 95 10.89 -4.23 -4.82
CA GLU A 95 12.20 -4.61 -4.31
C GLU A 95 12.51 -3.82 -3.03
N PRO A 96 13.31 -4.38 -2.09
CA PRO A 96 13.59 -3.73 -0.82
C PRO A 96 14.08 -2.29 -0.94
N GLY A 97 14.92 -1.99 -1.94
CA GLY A 97 15.50 -0.66 -2.16
C GLY A 97 14.49 0.43 -2.53
N ALA A 98 13.34 0.05 -3.10
CA ALA A 98 12.30 0.98 -3.52
C ALA A 98 11.22 1.23 -2.43
N ARG A 99 11.28 0.54 -1.29
CA ARG A 99 10.22 0.60 -0.27
C ARG A 99 10.18 1.92 0.49
N ASP A 100 11.33 2.52 0.76
CA ASP A 100 11.40 3.81 1.45
C ASP A 100 10.86 4.94 0.59
N ALA A 101 11.16 4.92 -0.72
CA ALA A 101 10.58 5.84 -1.69
C ALA A 101 9.05 5.72 -1.75
N LEU A 102 8.53 4.49 -1.83
CA LEU A 102 7.09 4.27 -1.77
C LEU A 102 6.49 4.76 -0.44
N ALA A 103 7.13 4.52 0.69
CA ALA A 103 6.65 4.99 1.99
C ALA A 103 6.52 6.52 2.01
N HIS A 104 7.49 7.25 1.47
CA HIS A 104 7.41 8.69 1.32
C HIS A 104 6.23 9.12 0.43
N HIS A 105 6.03 8.47 -0.72
CA HIS A 105 4.91 8.78 -1.60
C HIS A 105 3.54 8.45 -1.00
N LEU A 106 3.44 7.40 -0.18
CA LEU A 106 2.22 7.08 0.56
C LEU A 106 1.90 8.14 1.62
N VAL A 107 2.91 8.74 2.25
CA VAL A 107 2.71 9.91 3.12
C VAL A 107 2.11 11.06 2.32
N CYS A 108 2.67 11.40 1.16
CA CYS A 108 2.08 12.42 0.29
C CYS A 108 0.64 12.05 -0.09
N LEU A 109 0.38 10.85 -0.59
CA LEU A 109 -0.95 10.42 -1.03
C LEU A 109 -2.04 10.55 0.05
N PHE A 110 -1.73 10.24 1.31
CA PHE A 110 -2.71 10.27 2.40
C PHE A 110 -2.72 11.56 3.23
N ASP A 111 -1.54 12.09 3.61
CA ASP A 111 -1.42 13.27 4.49
C ASP A 111 -1.44 14.60 3.72
N GLN A 112 -1.02 14.60 2.45
CA GLN A 112 -1.02 15.76 1.56
C GLN A 112 -1.74 15.38 0.25
N PRO A 113 -3.06 15.17 0.30
CA PRO A 113 -3.82 14.38 -0.68
C PRO A 113 -3.34 14.59 -2.11
N ALA A 114 -2.75 13.53 -2.66
CA ALA A 114 -2.12 13.55 -3.98
C ALA A 114 -2.44 12.27 -4.73
N THR A 115 -2.47 12.34 -6.06
CA THR A 115 -2.43 11.12 -6.89
C THR A 115 -0.99 10.69 -7.09
N LEU A 116 -0.77 9.38 -7.14
CA LEU A 116 0.53 8.78 -7.34
C LEU A 116 0.54 7.93 -8.61
N ARG A 117 1.55 8.12 -9.46
CA ARG A 117 1.84 7.24 -10.58
C ARG A 117 3.31 6.82 -10.52
N LEU A 118 3.55 5.51 -10.61
CA LEU A 118 4.89 4.92 -10.58
C LEU A 118 5.15 4.18 -11.89
N THR A 119 6.30 4.41 -12.50
CA THR A 119 6.85 3.55 -13.55
C THR A 119 7.72 2.48 -12.89
N LEU A 120 7.44 1.23 -13.23
CA LEU A 120 7.99 0.06 -12.56
C LEU A 120 8.78 -0.81 -13.53
N THR A 121 9.89 -1.38 -13.05
CA THR A 121 10.68 -2.34 -13.82
C THR A 121 11.09 -3.53 -12.96
N SER A 122 11.07 -4.73 -13.54
CA SER A 122 11.49 -5.97 -12.91
C SER A 122 12.52 -6.64 -13.81
N ALA A 123 13.74 -6.83 -13.30
CA ALA A 123 14.82 -7.43 -14.05
C ALA A 123 14.52 -8.89 -14.44
N ALA A 124 15.12 -9.35 -15.54
CA ALA A 124 15.02 -10.75 -15.94
C ALA A 124 15.77 -11.65 -14.94
N ARG A 125 15.20 -12.81 -14.66
CA ARG A 125 15.77 -13.88 -13.84
C ARG A 125 15.37 -15.25 -14.42
N PRO A 126 16.04 -16.36 -14.08
CA PRO A 126 15.68 -17.67 -14.60
C PRO A 126 14.19 -17.99 -14.36
N GLY A 127 13.46 -18.27 -15.45
CA GLY A 127 12.02 -18.53 -15.42
C GLY A 127 11.11 -17.30 -15.25
N ALA A 128 11.66 -16.08 -15.20
CA ALA A 128 10.91 -14.84 -15.10
C ALA A 128 11.57 -13.76 -16.00
N PRO A 129 11.08 -13.56 -17.24
CA PRO A 129 11.59 -12.55 -18.16
C PRO A 129 11.50 -11.14 -17.59
N ALA A 130 12.23 -10.17 -18.17
CA ALA A 130 12.06 -8.77 -17.80
C ALA A 130 10.60 -8.33 -17.97
N LEU A 131 10.12 -7.50 -17.04
CA LEU A 131 8.73 -7.04 -17.01
C LEU A 131 8.72 -5.56 -16.67
N SER A 132 7.94 -4.76 -17.38
CA SER A 132 7.69 -3.36 -17.02
C SER A 132 6.26 -3.20 -16.55
N GLY A 133 5.98 -2.13 -15.81
CA GLY A 133 4.63 -1.84 -15.36
C GLY A 133 4.40 -0.39 -15.00
N THR A 134 3.14 -0.08 -14.74
CA THR A 134 2.71 1.22 -14.22
C THR A 134 1.75 0.96 -13.07
N MET A 135 2.01 1.59 -11.93
CA MET A 135 1.11 1.59 -10.79
C MET A 135 0.51 2.98 -10.62
N ILE A 136 -0.81 3.09 -10.58
CA ILE A 136 -1.52 4.31 -10.19
C ILE A 136 -2.17 4.07 -8.83
N MET A 137 -2.11 5.05 -7.95
CA MET A 137 -2.83 5.08 -6.69
C MET A 137 -3.54 6.43 -6.53
N LEU A 138 -4.85 6.37 -6.28
CA LEU A 138 -5.76 7.50 -6.19
C LEU A 138 -6.42 7.49 -4.81
N PRO A 139 -6.32 8.58 -4.02
CA PRO A 139 -6.81 8.59 -2.66
C PRO A 139 -8.33 8.43 -2.63
N LEU A 140 -8.85 7.87 -1.54
CA LEU A 140 -10.26 7.71 -1.24
C LEU A 140 -10.48 8.07 0.23
N ARG A 141 -11.63 8.66 0.52
CA ARG A 141 -12.10 8.79 1.90
C ARG A 141 -12.68 7.48 2.41
N SER A 142 -12.45 7.18 3.68
CA SER A 142 -13.15 6.12 4.40
C SER A 142 -14.60 6.54 4.68
N ASP A 143 -15.38 5.64 5.28
CA ASP A 143 -16.74 5.95 5.72
C ASP A 143 -16.76 7.01 6.83
N LEU A 144 -15.69 7.07 7.64
CA LEU A 144 -15.46 8.09 8.68
C LEU A 144 -14.98 9.44 8.10
N GLY A 145 -14.68 9.49 6.80
CA GLY A 145 -14.33 10.71 6.07
C GLY A 145 -12.84 11.04 6.00
N ASP A 146 -11.99 10.35 6.75
CA ASP A 146 -10.53 10.47 6.67
C ASP A 146 -9.99 9.87 5.36
N ILE A 147 -8.90 10.45 4.85
CA ILE A 147 -8.22 9.97 3.63
C ILE A 147 -7.26 8.85 4.04
N SER A 148 -7.79 7.64 4.15
CA SER A 148 -7.06 6.45 4.60
C SER A 148 -7.19 5.26 3.65
N ARG A 149 -7.80 5.43 2.48
CA ARG A 149 -7.92 4.39 1.46
C ARG A 149 -7.38 4.88 0.14
N ALA A 150 -6.95 3.96 -0.73
CA ALA A 150 -6.60 4.31 -2.10
C ALA A 150 -7.15 3.27 -3.07
N LEU A 151 -7.76 3.73 -4.16
CA LEU A 151 -8.04 2.93 -5.35
C LEU A 151 -6.76 2.89 -6.17
N GLY A 152 -6.29 1.71 -6.55
CA GLY A 152 -5.11 1.57 -7.36
C GLY A 152 -5.27 0.62 -8.53
N CYS A 153 -4.37 0.73 -9.48
CA CYS A 153 -4.28 -0.13 -10.66
C CYS A 153 -2.80 -0.42 -10.93
N LEU A 154 -2.45 -1.70 -11.06
CA LEU A 154 -1.12 -2.15 -11.47
C LEU A 154 -1.25 -2.91 -12.78
N VAL A 155 -0.72 -2.34 -13.85
CA VAL A 155 -0.64 -2.98 -15.16
C VAL A 155 0.80 -3.32 -15.48
N THR A 156 1.03 -4.45 -16.15
CA THR A 156 2.37 -4.85 -16.58
C THR A 156 2.41 -5.21 -18.05
N ASN A 157 3.51 -4.84 -18.71
CA ASN A 157 3.77 -5.18 -20.10
C ASN A 157 4.90 -6.22 -20.19
N GLY A 158 4.58 -7.37 -20.78
CA GLY A 158 5.47 -8.53 -20.91
C GLY A 158 4.90 -9.77 -20.22
N THR A 159 5.65 -10.87 -20.28
CA THR A 159 5.23 -12.14 -19.67
C THR A 159 5.61 -12.19 -18.19
N ILE A 160 4.64 -12.44 -17.31
CA ILE A 160 4.85 -12.50 -15.85
C ILE A 160 5.87 -13.58 -15.46
N GLY A 161 5.82 -14.77 -16.04
CA GLY A 161 6.73 -15.88 -15.68
C GLY A 161 6.57 -16.34 -14.22
N ARG A 162 7.64 -16.87 -13.62
CA ARG A 162 7.63 -17.36 -12.22
C ARG A 162 7.55 -16.19 -11.22
N GLY A 163 6.66 -16.28 -10.25
CA GLY A 163 6.52 -15.34 -9.13
C GLY A 163 7.51 -15.58 -7.97
N PRO A 164 7.53 -14.71 -6.94
CA PRO A 164 6.91 -13.39 -6.94
C PRO A 164 7.66 -12.42 -7.87
N ARG A 165 6.94 -11.53 -8.55
CA ARG A 165 7.50 -10.44 -9.36
C ARG A 165 7.58 -9.19 -8.51
N ARG A 166 8.80 -8.74 -8.24
CA ARG A 166 9.08 -7.48 -7.57
C ARG A 166 9.65 -6.47 -8.54
N PHE A 167 9.38 -5.20 -8.25
CA PHE A 167 9.71 -4.09 -9.11
C PHE A 167 10.58 -3.05 -8.39
N GLU A 168 11.52 -2.48 -9.12
CA GLU A 168 12.11 -1.19 -8.79
C GLU A 168 11.19 -0.06 -9.29
N ILE A 169 11.28 1.10 -8.64
CA ILE A 169 10.63 2.34 -9.11
C ILE A 169 11.63 3.08 -10.00
N SER A 170 11.37 3.15 -11.30
CA SER A 170 12.23 3.90 -12.24
C SER A 170 11.83 5.36 -12.37
N HIS A 171 10.56 5.68 -12.11
CA HIS A 171 10.03 7.04 -12.13
C HIS A 171 8.80 7.15 -11.23
N ALA A 172 8.60 8.32 -10.62
CA ALA A 172 7.47 8.59 -9.76
C ALA A 172 6.90 9.99 -10.05
N GLU A 173 5.59 10.07 -10.25
CA GLU A 173 4.85 11.31 -10.39
C GLU A 173 3.87 11.43 -9.23
N VAL A 174 4.03 12.48 -8.44
CA VAL A 174 3.11 12.86 -7.36
C VAL A 174 2.42 14.14 -7.78
N THR A 175 1.10 14.11 -7.93
CA THR A 175 0.31 15.30 -8.29
C THR A 175 -0.55 15.69 -7.11
N PRO A 176 -0.23 16.78 -6.40
CA PRO A 176 -1.07 17.31 -5.34
C PRO A 176 -2.50 17.58 -5.84
N LEU A 177 -3.49 17.25 -5.01
CA LEU A 177 -4.87 17.59 -5.28
C LEU A 177 -5.16 18.97 -4.72
N GLU A 178 -5.66 19.86 -5.57
CA GLU A 178 -6.10 21.19 -5.17
C GLU A 178 -7.57 21.15 -4.71
N GLY A 179 -7.84 21.83 -3.59
CA GLY A 179 -9.18 22.15 -3.13
C GLY A 179 -9.13 23.17 -1.99
N GLU A 180 -10.09 24.10 -1.98
CA GLU A 180 -10.29 25.00 -0.84
C GLU A 180 -10.86 24.19 0.35
N GLY A 181 -10.17 24.23 1.49
CA GLY A 181 -10.69 23.69 2.76
C GLY A 181 -10.36 22.22 3.04
N LEU A 182 -9.08 21.82 2.98
CA LEU A 182 -8.67 20.65 3.78
C LEU A 182 -8.87 21.00 5.26
N PRO A 183 -9.69 20.25 6.03
CA PRO A 183 -9.60 20.32 7.47
C PRO A 183 -8.19 19.86 7.87
N ASP A 184 -7.54 20.67 8.70
CA ASP A 184 -6.28 20.38 9.36
C ASP A 184 -6.26 18.94 9.86
N ALA A 185 -5.15 18.25 9.60
CA ALA A 185 -5.03 16.81 9.79
C ALA A 185 -5.53 16.40 11.19
N ALA A 186 -6.56 15.54 11.23
CA ALA A 186 -7.07 14.96 12.46
C ALA A 186 -5.92 14.33 13.27
N PRO A 187 -5.97 14.39 14.61
CA PRO A 187 -4.81 14.16 15.45
C PRO A 187 -4.23 12.77 15.24
N ARG A 188 -2.91 12.72 15.02
CA ARG A 188 -2.13 11.48 14.99
C ARG A 188 -2.48 10.68 16.25
N LEU A 189 -2.92 9.44 16.07
CA LEU A 189 -3.05 8.51 17.19
C LEU A 189 -1.65 8.34 17.79
N VAL A 190 -1.38 9.03 18.89
CA VAL A 190 -0.21 8.78 19.71
C VAL A 190 -0.49 7.45 20.40
N SER A 191 0.18 6.39 19.99
CA SER A 191 0.28 5.21 20.82
C SER A 191 1.15 5.57 22.01
N ASP A 192 0.53 6.07 23.08
CA ASP A 192 1.18 6.13 24.38
C ASP A 192 1.41 4.69 24.84
N SER A 193 2.67 4.28 24.84
CA SER A 193 3.14 3.05 25.47
C SER A 193 4.19 3.45 26.50
N GLY A 194 3.79 4.29 27.45
CA GLY A 194 4.50 4.46 28.71
C GLY A 194 4.38 3.19 29.57
N PRO A 195 5.40 2.85 30.37
CA PRO A 195 5.39 1.64 31.20
C PRO A 195 4.50 1.89 32.43
N GLU A 196 3.46 1.08 32.62
CA GLU A 196 2.73 1.06 33.89
C GLU A 196 3.58 0.33 34.96
N ASP A 197 4.07 1.11 35.92
CA ASP A 197 4.55 0.65 37.22
C ASP A 197 3.42 -0.07 37.96
N VAL A 198 3.57 -1.38 38.15
CA VAL A 198 2.67 -2.18 39.00
C VAL A 198 3.21 -2.11 40.44
N PRO A 199 2.46 -1.56 41.42
CA PRO A 199 2.90 -1.61 42.81
C PRO A 199 2.76 -3.04 43.35
N ALA A 200 3.87 -3.56 43.87
CA ALA A 200 3.96 -4.85 44.53
C ALA A 200 3.10 -4.88 45.80
N GLN A 201 2.09 -5.75 45.83
CA GLN A 201 1.42 -6.15 47.07
C GLN A 201 1.96 -7.51 47.52
N HIS A 202 2.60 -7.46 48.69
CA HIS A 202 3.03 -8.61 49.48
C HIS A 202 1.83 -9.50 49.81
N VAL A 203 1.91 -10.77 49.44
CA VAL A 203 1.10 -11.84 50.05
C VAL A 203 2.07 -12.92 50.49
N GLU A 204 2.22 -13.08 51.80
CA GLU A 204 2.95 -14.18 52.43
C GLU A 204 2.27 -15.53 52.09
N PRO A 205 3.01 -16.55 51.62
CA PRO A 205 2.46 -17.89 51.48
C PRO A 205 2.69 -18.71 52.75
N ALA A 206 1.60 -19.11 53.40
CA ALA A 206 1.59 -20.13 54.44
C ALA A 206 1.96 -21.52 53.85
N ALA A 207 2.60 -22.32 54.70
CA ALA A 207 3.39 -23.49 54.36
C ALA A 207 2.63 -24.67 53.72
N ARG A 208 3.44 -25.45 52.99
CA ARG A 208 3.16 -26.65 52.18
C ARG A 208 2.61 -27.84 52.98
N SER A 209 1.81 -28.67 52.33
CA SER A 209 1.97 -30.13 52.37
C SER A 209 1.35 -30.85 51.17
N ALA A 210 2.24 -31.54 50.43
CA ALA A 210 2.12 -32.76 49.63
C ALA A 210 0.79 -33.16 48.95
N SER A 211 0.85 -33.38 47.63
CA SER A 211 0.66 -34.73 47.05
C SER A 211 0.96 -34.74 45.53
N GLU A 212 1.92 -35.57 45.15
CA GLU A 212 2.08 -36.36 43.91
C GLU A 212 1.98 -35.75 42.50
N ARG A 213 3.09 -35.88 41.76
CA ARG A 213 3.13 -35.91 40.28
C ARG A 213 3.05 -37.36 39.80
N PRO A 214 2.46 -37.60 38.62
CA PRO A 214 3.22 -38.35 37.62
C PRO A 214 3.24 -37.72 36.23
N TYR A 215 4.26 -38.14 35.49
CA TYR A 215 4.81 -37.66 34.22
C TYR A 215 3.92 -37.86 32.98
N LEU A 216 4.11 -37.02 31.95
CA LEU A 216 3.98 -37.45 30.55
C LEU A 216 5.26 -37.14 29.77
N ARG A 217 5.73 -38.16 29.04
CA ARG A 217 6.98 -38.18 28.27
C ARG A 217 6.80 -37.59 26.87
N LEU A 218 7.84 -36.91 26.38
CA LEU A 218 8.01 -36.59 24.96
C LEU A 218 8.17 -37.87 24.15
N ILE A 219 7.37 -38.02 23.10
CA ILE A 219 7.56 -39.00 22.03
C ILE A 219 8.19 -38.26 20.85
N LYS A 220 9.32 -38.77 20.39
CA LYS A 220 9.96 -38.39 19.13
C LYS A 220 9.83 -39.61 18.22
N GLY A 221 9.14 -39.43 17.10
CA GLY A 221 9.09 -40.32 15.94
C GLY A 221 9.23 -39.46 14.71
#